data_AF-A0A961MA03-F1
#
_entry.id   AF-A0A961MA03-F1
#
_cell.length_a   1.000
_cell.length_b   1.000
_cell.length_c   1.000
_cell.angle_alpha   90.00
_cell.angle_beta   90.00
_cell.angle_gamma   90.00
#
_symmetry.space_group_name_H-M   'P 1'
#
loop_
_entity.id
_entity.type
_entity.pdbx_description
1 polymer ?
#
loop_
_entity_poly.entity_id
_entity_poly.type
_entity_poly.pdbx_seq_one_letter_code
_entity_poly.pdbx_strand_id
1 'polypeptide(L)'
;MTDRPAYSFDPGPPPEASRFLSGKGMQPAFSWRDVEPEEHAVSFTVAKAMQIDVLRDIREELQAALDQGLPFAEFQRRLRPRLQARGWWGRSWMTDPLTGEAEVVQLGSPRRLRVIYEANLRSARAAGQWERIQRTRRALPYLEYRLGPSEHHRPHHAAKEGLVLPVDDPFWQSWYPPNGWGCK
;
A
#
# COMPACT_ATOMS: atom_id res chain seq x y z
N MET A 1 5.80 -45.39 -9.35
CA MET A 1 4.68 -44.43 -9.53
C MET A 1 4.07 -44.23 -8.15
N THR A 2 4.08 -43.08 -7.49
CA THR A 2 4.35 -41.70 -7.93
C THR A 2 4.67 -40.90 -6.67
N ASP A 3 5.89 -40.41 -6.54
CA ASP A 3 6.28 -39.40 -5.56
C ASP A 3 5.79 -38.05 -6.10
N ARG A 4 4.62 -37.60 -5.64
CA ARG A 4 4.14 -36.25 -5.92
C ARG A 4 4.43 -35.42 -4.67
N PRO A 5 5.34 -34.43 -4.73
CA PRO A 5 5.53 -33.53 -3.60
C PRO A 5 4.18 -32.85 -3.32
N ALA A 6 3.69 -33.00 -2.08
CA ALA A 6 2.47 -32.36 -1.62
C ALA A 6 2.66 -30.85 -1.71
N TYR A 7 2.16 -30.24 -2.78
CA TYR A 7 2.03 -28.80 -2.87
C TYR A 7 0.92 -28.39 -1.89
N SER A 8 1.31 -27.98 -0.68
CA SER A 8 0.40 -27.29 0.23
C SER A 8 0.35 -25.83 -0.21
N PHE A 9 -0.82 -25.38 -0.66
CA PHE A 9 -1.08 -23.95 -0.81
C PHE A 9 -1.37 -23.42 0.58
N ASP A 10 -0.40 -22.72 1.18
CA ASP A 10 -0.69 -21.89 2.34
C ASP A 10 -1.61 -20.75 1.87
N PRO A 11 -2.88 -20.67 2.32
CA PRO A 11 -3.80 -19.62 1.90
C PRO A 11 -3.51 -18.29 2.62
N GLY A 12 -2.55 -18.25 3.55
CA GLY A 12 -2.07 -17.02 4.16
C GLY A 12 -1.46 -16.07 3.13
N PRO A 13 -1.37 -14.76 3.42
CA PRO A 13 -0.67 -13.86 2.52
C PRO A 13 0.79 -14.31 2.38
N PRO A 14 1.44 -14.03 1.23
CA PRO A 14 2.86 -14.24 1.09
C PRO A 14 3.60 -13.61 2.28
N PRO A 15 4.45 -14.34 3.02
CA PRO A 15 5.15 -13.82 4.21
C PRO A 15 5.93 -12.53 3.92
N GLU A 16 6.37 -12.36 2.67
CA GLU A 16 7.03 -11.16 2.17
C GLU A 16 6.14 -9.91 2.21
N ALA A 17 4.85 -10.03 1.87
CA ALA A 17 3.92 -8.89 1.90
C ALA A 17 3.64 -8.44 3.34
N SER A 18 3.51 -9.38 4.28
CA SER A 18 3.27 -9.12 5.70
C SER A 18 4.47 -8.41 6.36
N ARG A 19 5.71 -8.78 5.98
CA ARG A 19 6.93 -8.10 6.43
C ARG A 19 7.03 -6.64 5.97
N PHE A 20 6.50 -6.32 4.79
CA PHE A 20 6.55 -4.95 4.26
C PHE A 20 5.78 -3.93 5.12
N LEU A 21 4.62 -4.29 5.68
CA LEU A 21 3.87 -3.37 6.54
C LEU A 21 4.39 -3.35 7.98
N SER A 22 4.78 -4.50 8.53
CA SER A 22 5.31 -4.61 9.89
C SER A 22 6.69 -3.98 10.06
N GLY A 23 7.52 -3.99 9.01
CA GLY A 23 8.86 -3.39 9.01
C GLY A 23 8.91 -1.86 8.90
N LYS A 24 7.77 -1.20 8.62
CA LYS A 24 7.73 0.26 8.50
C LYS A 24 7.66 0.97 9.84
N GLY A 25 8.57 1.93 10.04
CA GLY A 25 8.48 2.91 11.12
C GLY A 25 7.19 3.74 11.01
N MET A 26 6.70 4.33 12.09
CA MET A 26 5.50 5.19 12.04
C MET A 26 5.92 6.64 12.16
N GLN A 27 5.50 7.47 11.21
CA GLN A 27 5.78 8.91 11.21
C GLN A 27 4.47 9.70 10.95
N PRO A 28 4.10 10.65 11.81
CA PRO A 28 3.02 11.61 11.53
C PRO A 28 3.32 12.46 10.30
N ALA A 29 2.32 12.70 9.45
CA ALA A 29 2.44 13.57 8.28
C ALA A 29 1.19 14.43 8.11
N PHE A 30 1.34 15.72 7.82
CA PHE A 30 0.22 16.63 7.59
C PHE A 30 -0.31 16.49 6.16
N SER A 31 0.54 16.60 5.16
CA SER A 31 0.24 16.31 3.76
C SER A 31 0.79 14.95 3.33
N TRP A 32 0.16 14.35 2.32
CA TRP A 32 0.76 13.21 1.61
C TRP A 32 1.96 13.63 0.77
N ARG A 33 2.07 14.93 0.44
CA ARG A 33 3.20 15.50 -0.30
C ARG A 33 4.43 15.72 0.58
N ASP A 34 4.25 15.71 1.89
CA ASP A 34 5.34 15.93 2.86
C ASP A 34 6.13 14.64 3.13
N VAL A 35 5.75 13.54 2.47
CA VAL A 35 6.41 12.24 2.57
C VAL A 35 6.98 11.92 1.20
N GLU A 36 8.31 11.87 1.10
CA GLU A 36 8.99 11.48 -0.14
C GLU A 36 8.58 10.03 -0.53
N PRO A 37 8.51 9.67 -1.82
CA PRO A 37 8.24 8.29 -2.24
C PRO A 37 9.14 7.24 -1.55
N GLU A 38 10.39 7.60 -1.27
CA GLU A 38 11.39 6.83 -0.52
C GLU A 38 10.99 6.67 0.95
N GLU A 39 10.44 7.73 1.56
CA GLU A 39 9.94 7.70 2.94
C GLU A 39 8.68 6.84 3.07
N HIS A 40 7.84 6.78 2.03
CA HIS A 40 6.74 5.80 1.96
C HIS A 40 7.24 4.35 1.88
N ALA A 41 8.47 4.10 1.44
CA ALA A 41 9.06 2.76 1.42
C ALA A 41 9.50 2.29 2.82
N VAL A 42 9.90 3.22 3.70
CA VAL A 42 10.45 2.92 5.04
C VAL A 42 9.53 3.28 6.21
N SER A 43 8.57 4.19 6.00
CA SER A 43 7.67 4.71 7.03
C SER A 43 6.19 4.62 6.61
N PHE A 44 5.35 4.18 7.54
CA PHE A 44 3.91 4.21 7.42
C PHE A 44 3.41 5.59 7.86
N THR A 45 2.92 6.34 6.88
CA THR A 45 2.36 7.68 7.05
C THR A 45 0.93 7.69 6.52
N VAL A 46 0.05 8.41 7.22
CA VAL A 46 -1.28 8.73 6.73
C VAL A 46 -1.44 10.23 6.90
N ALA A 47 -1.67 10.93 5.78
CA ALA A 47 -1.86 12.38 5.80
C ALA A 47 -2.88 12.77 6.88
N LYS A 48 -2.62 13.86 7.60
CA LYS A 48 -3.46 14.40 8.69
C LYS A 48 -3.71 13.43 9.85
N ALA A 49 -2.97 12.33 9.96
CA ALA A 49 -2.91 11.52 11.17
C ALA A 49 -1.74 12.01 12.03
N MET A 50 -1.95 13.15 12.69
CA MET A 50 -0.93 13.78 13.55
C MET A 50 -0.77 13.09 14.91
N GLN A 51 -1.61 12.08 15.21
CA GLN A 51 -1.57 11.30 16.44
C GLN A 51 -0.98 9.91 16.14
N ILE A 52 0.05 9.52 16.89
CA ILE A 52 0.68 8.19 16.77
C ILE A 52 -0.36 7.08 16.99
N ASP A 53 -1.31 7.26 17.91
CA ASP A 53 -2.37 6.29 18.18
C ASP A 53 -3.27 6.04 16.95
N VAL A 54 -3.57 7.09 16.18
CA VAL A 54 -4.35 6.97 14.93
C VAL A 54 -3.57 6.19 13.88
N LEU A 55 -2.28 6.50 13.72
CA LEU A 55 -1.41 5.76 12.80
C LEU A 55 -1.28 4.28 13.18
N ARG A 56 -1.10 4.01 14.47
CA ARG A 56 -1.01 2.66 15.01
C ARG A 56 -2.30 1.87 14.74
N ASP A 57 -3.47 2.45 15.06
CA ASP A 57 -4.77 1.80 14.84
C ASP A 57 -4.97 1.44 13.35
N ILE A 58 -4.59 2.33 12.43
CA ILE A 58 -4.68 2.09 10.99
C ILE A 58 -3.71 1.00 10.56
N ARG A 59 -2.42 1.08 10.97
CA ARG A 59 -1.39 0.10 10.59
C ARG A 59 -1.76 -1.30 11.07
N GLU A 60 -2.20 -1.44 12.32
CA GLU A 60 -2.62 -2.72 12.90
C GLU A 60 -3.80 -3.33 12.13
N GLU A 61 -4.80 -2.53 11.75
CA GLU A 61 -5.92 -3.05 10.98
C GLU A 61 -5.51 -3.42 9.54
N LEU A 62 -4.62 -2.65 8.92
CA LEU A 62 -4.08 -2.99 7.59
C LEU A 62 -3.29 -4.30 7.65
N GLN A 63 -2.50 -4.49 8.70
CA GLN A 63 -1.76 -5.71 8.96
C GLN A 63 -2.73 -6.90 9.12
N ALA A 64 -3.75 -6.74 9.96
CA ALA A 64 -4.80 -7.77 10.11
C ALA A 64 -5.53 -8.05 8.79
N ALA A 65 -5.80 -7.03 7.99
CA ALA A 65 -6.44 -7.19 6.68
C ALA A 65 -5.57 -7.94 5.68
N LEU A 66 -4.25 -7.77 5.75
CA LEU A 66 -3.30 -8.52 4.93
C LEU A 66 -3.18 -9.95 5.43
N ASP A 67 -2.95 -10.15 6.72
CA ASP A 67 -2.71 -11.44 7.38
C ASP A 67 -3.92 -12.38 7.34
N GLN A 68 -5.12 -11.84 7.50
CA GLN A 68 -6.37 -12.62 7.61
C GLN A 68 -7.20 -12.54 6.33
N GLY A 69 -6.76 -11.77 5.31
CA GLY A 69 -7.54 -11.56 4.09
C GLY A 69 -8.85 -10.80 4.32
N LEU A 70 -8.91 -9.88 5.29
CA LEU A 70 -10.15 -9.20 5.65
C LEU A 70 -10.69 -8.35 4.49
N PRO A 71 -11.98 -8.48 4.12
CA PRO A 71 -12.59 -7.63 3.11
C PRO A 71 -12.74 -6.18 3.61
N PHE A 72 -12.79 -5.22 2.68
CA PHE A 72 -12.87 -3.78 3.00
C PHE A 72 -14.04 -3.44 3.94
N ALA A 73 -15.20 -4.07 3.78
CA ALA A 73 -16.37 -3.80 4.63
C ALA A 73 -16.08 -4.12 6.11
N GLU A 74 -15.36 -5.21 6.36
CA GLU A 74 -14.98 -5.61 7.71
C GLU A 74 -13.86 -4.74 8.28
N PHE A 75 -12.82 -4.45 7.49
CA PHE A 75 -11.78 -3.48 7.83
C PHE A 75 -12.40 -2.14 8.28
N GLN A 76 -13.34 -1.61 7.49
CA GLN A 76 -14.02 -0.36 7.81
C GLN A 76 -14.84 -0.46 9.10
N ARG A 77 -15.58 -1.56 9.28
CA ARG A 77 -16.43 -1.80 10.46
C ARG A 77 -15.61 -1.82 11.76
N ARG A 78 -14.43 -2.46 11.72
CA ARG A 78 -13.53 -2.60 12.88
C ARG A 78 -12.76 -1.32 13.19
N LEU A 79 -12.28 -0.62 12.17
CA LEU A 79 -11.41 0.55 12.35
C LEU A 79 -12.17 1.85 12.65
N ARG A 80 -13.33 2.07 12.02
CA ARG A 80 -14.12 3.29 12.17
C ARG A 80 -14.39 3.69 13.64
N PRO A 81 -14.91 2.82 14.52
CA PRO A 81 -15.21 3.22 15.90
C PRO A 81 -13.96 3.63 16.69
N ARG A 82 -12.82 2.96 16.44
CA ARG A 82 -11.53 3.34 17.06
C ARG A 82 -11.11 4.74 16.63
N LEU A 83 -11.15 5.02 15.33
CA LEU A 83 -10.81 6.34 14.80
C LEU A 83 -11.76 7.44 15.29
N GLN A 84 -13.06 7.15 15.43
CA GLN A 84 -14.02 8.08 16.02
C GLN A 84 -13.70 8.37 17.50
N ALA A 85 -13.35 7.35 18.29
CA ALA A 85 -12.93 7.54 19.68
C ALA A 85 -11.65 8.37 19.81
N ARG A 86 -10.76 8.33 18.82
CA ARG A 86 -9.56 9.18 18.72
C ARG A 86 -9.82 10.59 18.17
N GLY A 87 -11.08 10.93 17.89
CA GLY A 87 -11.46 12.22 17.27
C GLY A 87 -11.04 12.35 15.80
N TRP A 88 -10.60 11.26 15.15
CA TRP A 88 -10.13 11.27 13.77
C TRP A 88 -11.23 10.86 12.78
N TRP A 89 -12.32 11.63 12.72
CA TRP A 89 -13.43 11.33 11.81
C TRP A 89 -14.17 12.59 11.34
N GLY A 90 -14.59 12.59 10.08
CA GLY A 90 -15.35 13.70 9.50
C GLY A 90 -14.47 14.92 9.17
N ARG A 91 -15.09 16.10 9.13
CA ARG A 91 -14.39 17.37 8.91
C ARG A 91 -14.03 17.99 10.25
N SER A 92 -12.80 18.48 10.39
CA SER A 92 -12.33 19.18 11.58
C SER A 92 -11.42 20.34 11.19
N TRP A 93 -11.33 21.34 12.06
CA TRP A 93 -10.24 22.31 11.99
C TRP A 93 -8.92 21.63 12.35
N MET A 94 -7.87 21.94 11.60
CA MET A 94 -6.51 21.51 11.87
C MET A 94 -5.54 22.62 11.45
N THR A 95 -4.55 22.88 12.28
CA THR A 95 -3.46 23.81 11.97
C THR A 95 -2.34 23.07 11.28
N ASP A 96 -1.92 23.56 10.12
CA ASP A 96 -0.74 23.07 9.42
C ASP A 96 0.52 23.45 10.24
N PRO A 97 1.34 22.47 10.67
CA PRO A 97 2.53 22.76 11.48
C PRO A 97 3.62 23.51 10.70
N LEU A 98 3.61 23.47 9.36
CA LEU A 98 4.60 24.14 8.51
C LEU A 98 4.23 25.62 8.29
N THR A 99 2.95 25.90 8.06
CA THR A 99 2.48 27.26 7.71
C THR A 99 1.85 28.00 8.89
N GLY A 100 1.40 27.27 9.92
CA GLY A 100 0.65 27.83 11.05
C GLY A 100 -0.82 28.18 10.72
N GLU A 101 -1.29 27.91 9.51
CA GLU A 101 -2.65 28.24 9.08
C GLU A 101 -3.66 27.18 9.52
N ALA A 102 -4.81 27.62 10.03
CA ALA A 102 -5.91 26.73 10.39
C ALA A 102 -6.84 26.53 9.19
N GLU A 103 -7.01 25.28 8.77
CA GLU A 103 -7.91 24.91 7.68
C GLU A 103 -8.92 23.84 8.10
N VAL A 104 -10.08 23.83 7.44
CA VAL A 104 -11.05 22.75 7.59
C VAL A 104 -10.60 21.57 6.74
N VAL A 105 -10.20 20.50 7.40
CA VAL A 105 -9.66 19.30 6.77
C VAL A 105 -10.64 18.14 6.85
N GLN A 106 -10.63 17.27 5.83
CA GLN A 106 -11.28 15.97 5.93
C GLN A 106 -10.32 15.01 6.64
N LEU A 107 -10.71 14.46 7.79
CA LEU A 107 -10.01 13.38 8.51
C LEU A 107 -10.50 12.02 7.97
N GLY A 108 -10.86 11.09 8.84
CA GLY A 108 -11.46 9.81 8.47
C GLY A 108 -12.80 9.97 7.73
N SER A 109 -13.02 9.14 6.70
CA SER A 109 -14.30 8.94 6.02
C SER A 109 -14.33 7.56 5.36
N PRO A 110 -15.50 6.99 5.02
CA PRO A 110 -15.58 5.71 4.32
C PRO A 110 -14.76 5.70 3.02
N ARG A 111 -14.84 6.78 2.22
CA ARG A 111 -14.06 6.94 0.99
C ARG A 111 -12.56 6.97 1.28
N ARG A 112 -12.11 7.71 2.29
CA ARG A 112 -10.70 7.79 2.65
C ARG A 112 -10.17 6.45 3.17
N LEU A 113 -10.94 5.74 3.98
CA LEU A 113 -10.57 4.41 4.46
C LEU A 113 -10.40 3.43 3.29
N ARG A 114 -11.25 3.51 2.25
CA ARG A 114 -11.08 2.70 1.04
C ARG A 114 -9.75 2.99 0.35
N VAL A 115 -9.40 4.26 0.17
CA VAL A 115 -8.12 4.65 -0.45
C VAL A 115 -6.93 4.13 0.37
N ILE A 116 -6.97 4.30 1.71
CA ILE A 116 -5.93 3.80 2.61
C ILE A 116 -5.80 2.28 2.48
N TYR A 117 -6.91 1.55 2.53
CA TYR A 117 -6.95 0.10 2.39
C TYR A 117 -6.38 -0.38 1.06
N GLU A 118 -6.90 0.15 -0.06
CA GLU A 118 -6.50 -0.28 -1.40
C GLU A 118 -5.03 0.03 -1.68
N ALA A 119 -4.57 1.23 -1.37
CA ALA A 119 -3.19 1.64 -1.65
C ALA A 119 -2.19 0.82 -0.84
N ASN A 120 -2.38 0.69 0.47
CA ASN A 120 -1.42 -0.01 1.32
C ASN A 120 -1.36 -1.50 1.01
N LEU A 121 -2.51 -2.16 0.81
CA LEU A 121 -2.51 -3.58 0.48
C LEU A 121 -1.93 -3.87 -0.91
N ARG A 122 -2.09 -2.96 -1.88
CA ARG A 122 -1.46 -3.10 -3.20
C ARG A 122 0.05 -2.95 -3.11
N SER A 123 0.54 -1.91 -2.42
CA SER A 123 1.97 -1.71 -2.20
C SER A 123 2.62 -2.89 -1.46
N ALA A 124 1.96 -3.41 -0.41
CA ALA A 124 2.45 -4.57 0.32
C ALA A 124 2.56 -5.83 -0.56
N ARG A 125 1.53 -6.12 -1.36
CA ARG A 125 1.55 -7.26 -2.29
C ARG A 125 2.61 -7.10 -3.37
N ALA A 126 2.78 -5.89 -3.91
CA ALA A 126 3.80 -5.61 -4.90
C ALA A 126 5.21 -5.78 -4.34
N ALA A 127 5.48 -5.28 -3.14
CA ALA A 127 6.76 -5.51 -2.46
C ALA A 127 7.05 -7.00 -2.28
N GLY A 128 6.05 -7.77 -1.82
CA GLY A 128 6.19 -9.23 -1.72
C GLY A 128 6.38 -9.92 -3.07
N GLN A 129 5.78 -9.42 -4.15
CA GLN A 129 6.02 -9.92 -5.50
C GLN A 129 7.44 -9.60 -5.99
N TRP A 130 7.95 -8.41 -5.69
CA TRP A 130 9.32 -8.02 -6.04
C TRP A 130 10.37 -8.90 -5.35
N GLU A 131 10.20 -9.17 -4.05
CA GLU A 131 11.09 -10.10 -3.32
C GLU A 131 11.14 -11.49 -3.97
N ARG A 132 9.97 -11.99 -4.40
CA ARG A 132 9.88 -13.28 -5.10
C ARG A 132 10.58 -13.23 -6.46
N ILE A 133 10.36 -12.18 -7.24
CA ILE A 133 11.02 -11.96 -8.53
C ILE A 133 12.54 -11.97 -8.34
N GLN A 134 13.05 -11.22 -7.37
CA GLN A 134 14.48 -11.13 -7.08
C GLN A 134 15.06 -12.49 -6.69
N ARG A 135 14.33 -13.28 -5.89
CA ARG A 135 14.70 -14.64 -5.51
C ARG A 135 14.76 -15.61 -6.71
N THR A 136 13.88 -15.44 -7.70
CA THR A 136 13.80 -16.35 -8.86
C THR A 136 14.50 -15.85 -10.11
N ARG A 137 15.12 -14.65 -10.08
CA ARG A 137 15.68 -13.98 -11.27
C ARG A 137 16.69 -14.81 -12.07
N ARG A 138 17.38 -15.77 -11.43
CA ARG A 138 18.31 -16.68 -12.14
C ARG A 138 17.58 -17.62 -13.11
N ALA A 139 16.38 -18.06 -12.76
CA ALA A 139 15.55 -18.95 -13.59
C ALA A 139 14.55 -18.17 -14.45
N LEU A 140 14.08 -17.01 -13.97
CA LEU A 140 13.15 -16.12 -14.66
C LEU A 140 13.76 -14.71 -14.76
N PRO A 141 14.70 -14.48 -15.69
CA PRO A 141 15.53 -13.27 -15.71
C PRO A 141 14.87 -12.04 -16.32
N TYR A 142 13.67 -12.17 -16.89
CA TYR A 142 12.96 -11.08 -17.55
C TYR A 142 11.60 -10.81 -16.91
N LEU A 143 11.19 -9.55 -16.96
CA LEU A 143 9.85 -9.09 -16.61
C LEU A 143 9.19 -8.49 -17.84
N GLU A 144 7.88 -8.69 -17.96
CA GLU A 144 7.02 -8.05 -18.96
C GLU A 144 6.15 -7.02 -18.26
N TYR A 145 6.12 -5.79 -18.79
CA TYR A 145 5.18 -4.77 -18.34
C TYR A 145 3.80 -5.06 -18.93
N ARG A 146 2.82 -5.33 -18.06
CA ARG A 146 1.43 -5.60 -18.45
C ARG A 146 0.46 -4.64 -17.78
N LEU A 147 -0.52 -4.18 -18.54
CA LEU A 147 -1.64 -3.37 -18.08
C LEU A 147 -2.54 -4.21 -17.15
N GLY A 148 -3.00 -3.56 -16.09
CA GLY A 148 -3.95 -4.12 -15.14
C GLY A 148 -5.40 -4.10 -15.65
N PRO A 149 -6.37 -4.45 -14.80
CA PRO A 149 -7.81 -4.47 -15.13
C PRO A 149 -8.47 -3.09 -15.24
N SER A 150 -7.73 -1.98 -15.18
CA SER A 150 -8.31 -0.64 -15.39
C SER A 150 -9.05 -0.53 -16.73
N GLU A 151 -10.25 0.04 -16.73
CA GLU A 151 -11.00 0.32 -17.97
C GLU A 151 -10.31 1.43 -18.80
N HIS A 152 -9.74 2.42 -18.12
CA HIS A 152 -9.05 3.54 -18.73
C HIS A 152 -7.59 3.59 -18.25
N HIS A 153 -6.65 3.43 -19.18
CA HIS A 153 -5.22 3.50 -18.91
C HIS A 153 -4.64 4.86 -19.26
N ARG A 154 -3.64 5.30 -18.47
CA ARG A 154 -2.89 6.51 -18.80
C ARG A 154 -2.05 6.26 -20.06
N PRO A 155 -1.94 7.21 -21.02
CA PRO A 155 -1.19 6.98 -22.26
C PRO A 155 0.25 6.52 -22.04
N HIS A 156 0.95 7.05 -21.03
CA HIS A 156 2.32 6.66 -20.70
C HIS A 156 2.44 5.25 -20.09
N HIS A 157 1.36 4.67 -19.53
CA HIS A 157 1.31 3.26 -19.11
C HIS A 157 1.03 2.37 -20.32
N ALA A 158 0.07 2.76 -21.17
CA ALA A 158 -0.29 2.01 -22.36
C ALA A 158 0.87 1.88 -23.35
N ALA A 159 1.70 2.92 -23.47
CA ALA A 159 2.91 2.90 -24.30
C ALA A 159 3.97 1.88 -23.87
N LYS A 160 3.82 1.24 -22.71
CA LYS A 160 4.75 0.25 -22.15
C LYS A 160 4.23 -1.18 -22.19
N GLU A 161 3.00 -1.40 -22.67
CA GLU A 161 2.42 -2.74 -22.76
C GLU A 161 3.32 -3.65 -23.60
N GLY A 162 3.67 -4.82 -23.04
CA GLY A 162 4.52 -5.81 -23.69
C GLY A 162 6.03 -5.49 -23.65
N LEU A 163 6.46 -4.41 -22.96
CA LEU A 163 7.87 -4.13 -22.76
C LEU A 163 8.50 -5.24 -21.90
N VAL A 164 9.49 -5.94 -22.46
CA VAL A 164 10.24 -6.99 -21.76
C VAL A 164 11.66 -6.51 -21.48
N LEU A 165 12.05 -6.51 -20.20
CA LEU A 165 13.40 -6.10 -19.77
C LEU A 165 13.94 -7.06 -18.71
N PRO A 166 15.27 -7.18 -18.56
CA PRO A 166 15.87 -7.93 -17.45
C PRO A 166 15.36 -7.44 -16.09
N VAL A 167 15.29 -8.34 -15.10
CA VAL A 167 14.85 -8.00 -13.72
C VAL A 167 15.68 -6.86 -13.11
N ASP A 168 16.97 -6.79 -13.43
CA ASP A 168 17.89 -5.79 -12.89
C ASP A 168 17.97 -4.49 -13.72
N ASP A 169 17.10 -4.34 -14.73
CA ASP A 169 17.04 -3.12 -15.54
C ASP A 169 16.61 -1.91 -14.67
N PRO A 170 17.33 -0.77 -14.73
CA PRO A 170 16.99 0.44 -13.97
C PRO A 170 15.56 0.94 -14.20
N PHE A 171 14.93 0.61 -15.33
CA PHE A 171 13.54 0.92 -15.62
C PHE A 171 12.59 0.52 -14.48
N TRP A 172 12.80 -0.64 -13.86
CA TRP A 172 11.93 -1.17 -12.81
C TRP A 172 11.98 -0.35 -11.51
N GLN A 173 13.01 0.46 -11.30
CA GLN A 173 13.11 1.33 -10.13
C GLN A 173 12.01 2.40 -10.12
N SER A 174 11.54 2.82 -11.31
CA SER A 174 10.49 3.84 -11.45
C SER A 174 9.16 3.27 -11.96
N TRP A 175 9.19 2.13 -12.65
CA TRP A 175 8.03 1.60 -13.36
C TRP A 175 7.44 0.34 -12.76
N TYR A 176 8.09 -0.29 -11.78
CA TYR A 176 7.50 -1.43 -11.09
C TYR A 176 6.21 -1.03 -10.34
N PRO A 177 5.07 -1.71 -10.56
CA PRO A 177 3.81 -1.33 -9.93
C PRO A 177 3.83 -1.45 -8.39
N PRO A 178 3.00 -0.70 -7.65
CA PRO A 178 2.07 0.33 -8.13
C PRO A 178 2.79 1.65 -8.43
N ASN A 179 2.80 2.05 -9.70
CA ASN A 179 3.52 3.23 -10.22
C ASN A 179 2.62 4.49 -10.30
N GLY A 180 1.55 4.54 -9.48
CA GLY A 180 0.69 5.72 -9.36
C GLY A 180 -0.59 5.50 -8.55
N TRP A 181 -1.06 6.58 -7.91
CA TRP A 181 -2.32 6.58 -7.15
C TRP A 181 -3.52 6.26 -8.04
N GLY A 182 -4.32 5.29 -7.61
CA GLY A 182 -5.54 4.87 -8.30
C GLY A 182 -5.32 4.07 -9.58
N CYS A 183 -4.07 3.71 -9.92
CA CYS A 183 -3.79 2.78 -11.02
C CYS A 183 -4.30 1.39 -10.62
N LYS A 184 -5.14 0.74 -11.44
CA LYS A 184 -5.69 -0.60 -11.20
C LYS A 184 -5.17 -1.62 -12.18
#